data_AF-A0A1H0QRC3-F1
#
_entry.id   AF-A0A1H0QRC3-F1
#
_cell.length_a   1.000
_cell.length_b   1.000
_cell.length_c   1.000
_cell.angle_alpha   90.00
_cell.angle_beta   90.00
_cell.angle_gamma   90.00
#
_symmetry.space_group_name_H-M   'P 1'
#
loop_
_entity.id
_entity.type
_entity.pdbx_description
1 polymer ?
#
loop_
_entity_poly.entity_id
_entity_poly.type
_entity_poly.pdbx_seq_one_letter_code
_entity_poly.pdbx_strand_id
1 'polypeptide(L)'
;MNKKIILYITIGLIFLMPIISIESVIPWVVAFFFINKSIKRFKANDELKFIWFNMIYCGGIILIYNIIARYLEYILIKTWL
;
A
#
# COMPACT_ATOMS: atom_id res chain seq x y z
N MET A 1 -18.35 5.12 -15.88
CA MET A 1 -17.58 5.81 -14.81
C MET A 1 -16.35 6.46 -15.44
N ASN A 2 -16.09 7.74 -15.18
CA ASN A 2 -14.95 8.44 -15.78
C ASN A 2 -13.63 7.83 -15.29
N LYS A 3 -12.66 7.56 -16.18
CA LYS A 3 -11.37 6.93 -15.82
C LYS A 3 -10.64 7.71 -14.71
N LYS A 4 -10.78 9.03 -14.70
CA LYS A 4 -10.23 9.91 -13.65
C LYS A 4 -10.86 9.67 -12.27
N ILE A 5 -12.17 9.38 -12.22
CA ILE A 5 -12.87 9.05 -10.97
C ILE A 5 -12.33 7.75 -10.40
N ILE A 6 -12.10 6.74 -11.26
CA ILE A 6 -11.50 5.46 -10.84
C ILE A 6 -10.12 5.71 -10.23
N LEU A 7 -9.25 6.47 -10.89
CA LEU A 7 -7.92 6.80 -10.36
C LEU A 7 -8.00 7.42 -8.96
N TYR A 8 -8.88 8.41 -8.75
CA TYR A 8 -8.99 9.07 -7.44
C TYR A 8 -9.51 8.13 -6.35
N ILE A 9 -10.49 7.28 -6.67
CA ILE A 9 -10.97 6.25 -5.75
C ILE A 9 -9.82 5.30 -5.38
N THR A 10 -9.06 4.82 -6.36
CA THR A 10 -7.97 3.88 -6.09
C THR A 10 -6.83 4.52 -5.30
N ILE A 11 -6.48 5.78 -5.57
CA ILE A 11 -5.50 6.53 -4.77
C ILE A 11 -5.98 6.69 -3.33
N GLY A 12 -7.26 7.05 -3.13
CA GLY A 12 -7.86 7.14 -1.80
C GLY A 12 -7.77 5.82 -1.04
N LEU A 13 -8.06 4.70 -1.70
CA LEU A 13 -7.93 3.37 -1.10
C LEU A 13 -6.48 3.01 -0.73
N ILE A 14 -5.52 3.31 -1.61
CA ILE A 14 -4.09 3.09 -1.32
C ILE A 14 -3.63 3.94 -0.13
N PHE A 15 -4.12 5.17 -0.02
CA PHE A 15 -3.80 6.08 1.09
C PHE A 15 -4.39 5.62 2.43
N LEU A 16 -5.54 4.95 2.41
CA LEU A 16 -6.18 4.42 3.62
C LEU A 16 -5.50 3.15 4.14
N MET A 17 -4.90 2.33 3.28
CA MET A 17 -4.22 1.07 3.67
C MET A 17 -3.19 1.19 4.80
N PRO A 18 -2.26 2.16 4.81
CA PRO A 18 -1.28 2.30 5.90
C PRO A 18 -1.91 2.65 7.25
N ILE A 19 -3.12 3.22 7.29
CA ILE A 19 -3.82 3.56 8.55
C ILE A 19 -4.23 2.28 9.32
N ILE A 20 -4.54 1.21 8.59
CA ILE A 20 -4.95 -0.09 9.14
C ILE A 20 -3.74 -0.95 9.53
N SER A 21 -2.53 -0.45 9.26
CA SER A 21 -1.26 -1.14 9.46
C SER A 21 -0.69 -0.83 10.85
N ILE A 22 0.32 -1.60 11.28
CA ILE A 22 1.13 -1.21 12.44
C ILE A 22 1.66 0.21 12.21
N GLU A 23 1.55 1.08 13.23
CA GLU A 23 2.02 2.46 13.20
C GLU A 23 3.52 2.50 12.93
N SER A 24 3.87 2.66 11.66
CA SER A 24 5.24 2.65 11.18
C SER A 24 5.33 3.49 9.92
N VAL A 25 6.49 4.10 9.70
CA VAL A 25 6.77 4.90 8.51
C VAL A 25 6.77 4.03 7.24
N ILE A 26 7.10 2.75 7.35
CA ILE A 26 7.28 1.85 6.20
C ILE A 26 5.97 1.69 5.39
N PRO A 27 4.81 1.33 6.00
CA PRO A 27 3.52 1.30 5.30
C PRO A 27 3.18 2.58 4.54
N TRP A 28 3.46 3.74 5.11
CA TRP A 28 3.24 5.04 4.46
C TRP A 28 4.12 5.23 3.23
N VAL A 29 5.41 4.90 3.34
CA VAL A 29 6.35 5.00 2.21
C VAL A 29 5.91 4.09 1.06
N VAL A 30 5.47 2.87 1.37
CA VAL A 30 4.94 1.94 0.37
C VAL A 30 3.69 2.52 -0.31
N ALA A 31 2.75 3.06 0.45
CA ALA A 31 1.54 3.69 -0.10
C ALA A 31 1.88 4.86 -1.03
N PHE A 32 2.74 5.80 -0.61
CA PHE A 32 3.16 6.93 -1.43
C PHE A 32 3.87 6.50 -2.72
N PHE A 33 4.72 5.48 -2.65
CA PHE A 33 5.38 4.91 -3.83
C PHE A 33 4.36 4.42 -4.87
N PHE A 34 3.37 3.63 -4.45
CA PHE A 34 2.35 3.10 -5.37
C PHE A 34 1.38 4.16 -5.88
N ILE A 35 1.05 5.18 -5.08
CA ILE A 35 0.28 6.35 -5.54
C ILE A 35 1.02 7.07 -6.66
N ASN A 36 2.30 7.41 -6.44
CA ASN A 36 3.11 8.09 -7.45
C ASN A 36 3.25 7.26 -8.73
N LYS A 37 3.52 5.96 -8.59
CA LYS A 37 3.61 5.01 -9.71
C LYS A 37 2.30 4.94 -10.51
N SER A 38 1.15 4.98 -9.83
CA SER A 38 -0.17 4.93 -10.46
C SER A 38 -0.49 6.22 -11.22
N ILE A 39 -0.19 7.40 -10.63
CA ILE A 39 -0.39 8.70 -11.29
C ILE A 39 0.48 8.83 -12.54
N LYS A 40 1.77 8.48 -12.45
CA LYS A 40 2.70 8.56 -13.60
C LYS A 40 2.24 7.70 -14.76
N ARG A 41 1.80 6.47 -14.48
CA ARG A 41 1.39 5.53 -15.53
C ARG A 41 0.03 5.87 -16.13
N PHE A 42 -0.90 6.37 -15.33
CA PHE A 42 -2.18 6.87 -15.85
C PHE A 42 -1.96 8.04 -16.83
N LYS A 43 -1.08 8.99 -16.49
CA LYS A 43 -0.74 10.11 -17.39
C LYS A 43 -0.11 9.66 -18.71
N ALA A 44 0.61 8.53 -18.73
CA ALA A 44 1.28 8.05 -19.94
C ALA A 44 0.34 7.30 -20.89
N ASN A 45 -0.46 6.36 -20.36
CA ASN A 45 -1.19 5.39 -21.21
C ASN A 45 -2.71 5.29 -20.91
N ASP A 46 -3.26 6.05 -19.95
CA ASP A 46 -4.67 5.93 -19.50
C ASP A 46 -5.09 4.47 -19.14
N GLU A 47 -4.13 3.66 -18.73
CA GLU A 47 -4.29 2.24 -18.38
C GLU A 47 -4.82 2.08 -16.95
N LEU A 48 -6.11 1.71 -16.83
CA LEU A 48 -6.73 1.43 -15.53
C LEU A 48 -6.30 0.10 -14.90
N LYS A 49 -6.01 -0.91 -15.74
CA LYS A 49 -5.66 -2.26 -15.26
C LYS A 49 -4.46 -2.23 -14.33
N PHE A 50 -3.46 -1.38 -14.64
CA PHE A 50 -2.24 -1.28 -13.86
C PHE A 50 -2.44 -0.63 -12.47
N ILE A 51 -3.40 0.29 -12.37
CA ILE A 51 -3.72 0.97 -11.10
C ILE A 51 -4.32 -0.02 -10.11
N TRP A 52 -5.21 -0.90 -10.57
CA TRP A 52 -5.75 -1.98 -9.74
C TRP A 52 -4.66 -2.93 -9.24
N PHE A 53 -3.73 -3.33 -10.11
CA PHE A 53 -2.59 -4.14 -9.68
C PHE A 53 -1.74 -3.41 -8.64
N ASN A 54 -1.43 -2.13 -8.84
CA ASN A 54 -0.68 -1.34 -7.85
C ASN A 54 -1.39 -1.28 -6.48
N MET A 55 -2.72 -1.15 -6.47
CA MET A 55 -3.49 -1.19 -5.22
C MET A 55 -3.34 -2.55 -4.52
N ILE A 56 -3.51 -3.65 -5.25
CA ILE A 56 -3.39 -5.01 -4.70
C ILE A 56 -1.95 -5.24 -4.19
N TYR A 57 -0.94 -4.83 -4.95
CA TYR A 57 0.46 -4.94 -4.54
C TYR A 57 0.77 -4.11 -3.30
N CYS A 58 0.25 -2.89 -3.21
CA CYS A 58 0.40 -2.06 -2.02
C CYS A 58 -0.18 -2.75 -0.78
N GLY A 59 -1.42 -3.23 -0.86
CA GLY A 59 -2.07 -3.95 0.23
C GLY A 59 -1.33 -5.23 0.62
N GLY A 60 -0.87 -6.00 -0.37
CA GLY A 60 -0.10 -7.22 -0.14
C GLY A 60 1.23 -6.97 0.56
N ILE A 61 1.98 -5.94 0.15
CA ILE A 61 3.26 -5.58 0.78
C ILE A 61 3.05 -5.11 2.21
N ILE A 62 2.02 -4.28 2.46
CA ILE A 62 1.68 -3.82 3.82
C ILE A 62 1.29 -5.00 4.72
N LEU A 63 0.52 -5.95 4.20
CA LEU A 63 0.11 -7.15 4.95
C LEU A 63 1.31 -8.03 5.30
N ILE A 64 2.22 -8.27 4.35
CA ILE A 64 3.46 -9.01 4.60
C ILE A 64 4.31 -8.30 5.64
N TYR A 65 4.46 -6.97 5.53
CA TYR A 65 5.17 -6.17 6.52
C TYR A 65 4.59 -6.34 7.93
N ASN A 66 3.27 -6.28 8.08
CA ASN A 66 2.61 -6.45 9.37
C ASN A 66 2.83 -7.84 9.97
N ILE A 67 2.78 -8.89 9.16
CA ILE A 67 3.06 -10.27 9.61
C ILE A 67 4.50 -10.37 10.12
N ILE A 68 5.47 -9.85 9.37
CA ILE A 68 6.88 -9.88 9.75
C ILE A 68 7.12 -9.08 11.03
N ALA A 69 6.58 -7.87 11.11
CA ALA A 69 6.74 -7.01 12.27
C ALA A 69 6.18 -7.65 13.55
N ARG A 70 4.97 -8.23 13.49
CA ARG A 70 4.36 -8.92 14.63
C ARG A 70 5.12 -10.20 15.00
N TYR A 71 5.67 -10.91 14.03
CA TYR A 71 6.51 -12.09 14.30
C TYR A 71 7.82 -11.71 15.00
N LEU A 72 8.47 -10.63 14.57
CA LEU A 72 9.68 -10.10 15.22
C LEU A 72 9.39 -9.63 16.64
N GLU A 73 8.28 -8.92 16.85
CA GLU A 73 7.82 -8.50 18.18
C GLU A 73 7.66 -9.70 19.12
N TYR A 74 7.01 -10.78 18.65
CA TYR A 74 6.86 -12.02 19.43
C TYR A 74 8.20 -12.66 19.80
N ILE A 75 9.14 -12.76 18.85
CA ILE A 75 10.47 -13.32 19.12
C ILE A 75 11.24 -12.47 20.12
N LEU A 76 11.22 -11.15 19.95
CA LEU A 76 11.92 -10.22 20.83
C LEU A 76 11.40 -10.34 22.25
N ILE A 77 10.07 -10.35 22.45
CA ILE A 77 9.44 -10.53 23.76
C ILE A 77 9.83 -11.88 24.36
N LYS A 78 9.77 -12.97 23.58
CA LYS A 78 10.12 -14.32 24.06
C LYS A 78 11.59 -14.47 24.43
N THR A 79 12.48 -13.71 23.80
CA THR A 79 13.92 -13.74 24.10
C THR A 79 14.27 -12.87 25.31
N TRP A 80 13.41 -11.91 25.64
CA TRP A 80 13.58 -10.99 26.76
C TRP A 80 13.03 -11.53 28.09
N LEU A 81 12.03 -12.41 28.04
CA LEU A 81 11.49 -13.21 29.15
C LEU A 81 12.29 -14.50 29.36
#